data_AF-B3DMY7-F1
#
_entry.id   AF-B3DMY7-F1
#
_cell.length_a   1.000
_cell.length_b   1.000
_cell.length_c   1.000
_cell.angle_alpha   90.00
_cell.angle_beta   90.00
_cell.angle_gamma   90.00
#
_symmetry.space_group_name_H-M   'P 1'
#
loop_
_entity.id
_entity.type
_entity.pdbx_description
1 polymer ?
#
loop_
_entity_poly.entity_id
_entity_poly.type
_entity_poly.pdbx_seq_one_letter_code
_entity_poly.pdbx_strand_id
1 'polypeptide(L)'
;MRNPFFQFLAYFRKCSNNCLGHLPSDRVTLIAGKVWNYMSLSEKEPFIAAARRFNYTYRSRSRKVNWVLAQLRKSAAGEECRPQAQWMLMNFLKSWQESVVRNLLDLDHNQN
;
A
#
# COMPACT_ATOMS: atom_id res chain seq x y z
N MET A 1 -0.75 -6.35 -1.31
CA MET A 1 -1.81 -6.61 -2.30
C MET A 1 -3.16 -6.43 -1.62
N ARG A 2 -4.13 -5.80 -2.30
CA ARG A 2 -5.44 -5.43 -1.74
C ARG A 2 -6.46 -6.59 -1.68
N ASN A 3 -6.27 -7.65 -2.47
CA ASN A 3 -7.19 -8.78 -2.49
C ASN A 3 -6.78 -9.80 -1.41
N PRO A 4 -7.68 -10.16 -0.47
CA PRO A 4 -7.46 -11.23 0.51
C PRO A 4 -6.97 -12.53 -0.13
N PHE A 5 -7.46 -12.87 -1.32
CA PHE A 5 -7.03 -14.04 -2.07
C PHE A 5 -5.53 -14.02 -2.38
N PHE A 6 -4.93 -12.87 -2.68
CA PHE A 6 -3.49 -12.82 -2.94
C PHE A 6 -2.65 -13.02 -1.68
N GLN A 7 -3.15 -12.59 -0.51
CA GLN A 7 -2.50 -12.88 0.77
C GLN A 7 -2.55 -14.38 1.06
N PHE A 8 -3.72 -14.98 0.83
CA PHE A 8 -3.89 -16.43 0.89
C PHE A 8 -3.01 -17.17 -0.12
N LEU A 9 -2.94 -16.73 -1.37
CA LEU A 9 -2.14 -17.38 -2.41
C LEU A 9 -0.64 -17.37 -2.06
N ALA A 10 -0.14 -16.28 -1.48
CA ALA A 10 1.23 -16.21 -1.00
C ALA A 10 1.49 -17.19 0.15
N TYR A 11 0.56 -17.28 1.11
CA TYR A 11 0.61 -18.25 2.19
C TYR A 11 0.55 -19.69 1.66
N PHE A 12 -0.40 -19.97 0.77
CA PHE A 12 -0.63 -21.27 0.16
C PHE A 12 0.63 -21.77 -0.55
N ARG A 13 1.24 -20.94 -1.40
CA ARG A 13 2.50 -21.27 -2.10
C ARG A 13 3.64 -21.58 -1.14
N LYS A 14 3.73 -20.85 -0.02
CA LYS A 14 4.76 -21.10 1.01
C LYS A 14 4.56 -22.45 1.70
N CYS A 15 3.33 -22.77 2.07
CA CYS A 15 2.99 -24.03 2.76
C CYS A 15 3.00 -25.23 1.82
N SER A 16 2.62 -25.05 0.56
CA SER A 16 2.53 -26.12 -0.43
C SER A 16 3.82 -26.35 -1.20
N ASN A 17 4.89 -25.60 -0.94
CA ASN A 17 6.12 -25.64 -1.75
C ASN A 17 6.72 -27.05 -1.82
N ASN A 18 6.67 -27.80 -0.71
CA ASN A 18 7.22 -29.15 -0.64
C ASN A 18 6.37 -30.19 -1.40
N CYS A 19 5.07 -29.95 -1.57
CA CYS A 19 4.14 -30.90 -2.19
C CYS A 19 3.81 -30.53 -3.65
N LEU A 20 3.79 -29.24 -3.98
CA LEU A 20 3.34 -28.69 -5.26
C LEU A 20 4.45 -27.89 -5.99
N GLY A 21 5.67 -27.86 -5.47
CA GLY A 21 6.77 -27.07 -6.04
C GLY A 21 7.21 -27.50 -7.45
N HIS A 22 6.88 -28.73 -7.86
CA HIS A 22 7.11 -29.25 -9.21
C HIS A 22 6.06 -28.78 -10.22
N LEU A 23 4.94 -28.20 -9.75
CA LEU A 23 3.87 -27.75 -10.63
C LEU A 23 4.12 -26.33 -11.15
N PRO A 24 3.68 -26.03 -12.39
CA PRO A 24 3.64 -24.68 -12.91
C PRO A 24 2.85 -23.70 -12.01
N SER A 25 3.28 -22.44 -11.98
CA SER A 25 2.71 -21.42 -11.08
C SER A 25 1.22 -21.15 -11.31
N ASP A 26 0.77 -21.24 -12.56
CA ASP A 26 -0.62 -21.15 -13.00
C ASP A 26 -1.46 -22.30 -12.43
N ARG A 27 -0.95 -23.54 -12.48
CA ARG A 27 -1.60 -24.72 -11.88
C ARG A 27 -1.76 -24.57 -10.37
N VAL A 28 -0.71 -24.12 -9.68
CA VAL A 28 -0.77 -23.86 -8.22
C VAL A 28 -1.80 -22.78 -7.90
N THR A 29 -1.90 -21.74 -8.74
CA THR A 29 -2.87 -20.66 -8.57
C THR A 29 -4.31 -21.13 -8.77
N LEU A 30 -4.56 -22.02 -9.74
CA LEU A 30 -5.88 -22.64 -9.95
C LEU A 30 -6.30 -23.49 -8.75
N ILE A 31 -5.39 -24.30 -8.20
CA ILE A 31 -5.65 -25.12 -7.01
C ILE A 31 -5.96 -24.22 -5.81
N ALA A 32 -5.15 -23.19 -5.58
CA ALA A 32 -5.40 -22.20 -4.53
C ALA A 32 -6.77 -21.54 -4.70
N GLY A 33 -7.17 -21.19 -5.93
CA GLY A 33 -8.50 -20.65 -6.22
C GLY A 33 -9.63 -21.58 -5.79
N LYS A 34 -9.51 -22.88 -6.07
CA LYS A 34 -10.48 -23.88 -5.61
C LYS A 34 -10.53 -23.95 -4.08
N VAL A 35 -9.38 -24.08 -3.41
CA VAL A 35 -9.30 -24.14 -1.94
C VAL A 35 -9.92 -22.89 -1.32
N TRP A 36 -9.58 -21.71 -1.83
CA TRP A 36 -10.15 -20.44 -1.38
C TRP A 36 -11.67 -20.43 -1.50
N ASN A 37 -12.26 -20.96 -2.57
CA ASN A 37 -13.71 -21.02 -2.72
C ASN A 37 -14.37 -21.94 -1.69
N TYR A 38 -13.71 -23.03 -1.29
CA TYR A 38 -14.21 -23.95 -0.25
C TYR A 38 -14.00 -23.46 1.18
N MET A 39 -13.04 -22.55 1.41
CA MET A 39 -12.82 -21.98 2.74
C MET A 39 -14.04 -21.21 3.23
N SER A 40 -14.41 -21.46 4.48
CA SER A 40 -15.39 -20.70 5.23
C SER A 40 -14.95 -19.26 5.48
N LEU A 41 -15.87 -18.41 5.92
CA LEU A 41 -15.55 -17.01 6.21
C LEU A 41 -14.53 -16.88 7.35
N SER A 42 -14.64 -17.71 8.40
CA SER A 42 -13.69 -17.70 9.53
C SER A 42 -12.27 -18.06 9.10
N GLU A 43 -12.11 -18.98 8.14
CA GLU A 43 -10.81 -19.33 7.58
C GLU A 43 -10.25 -18.23 6.67
N LYS A 44 -11.13 -17.46 6.01
CA LYS A 44 -10.76 -16.31 5.17
C LYS A 44 -10.43 -15.05 5.97
N GLU A 45 -11.04 -14.88 7.14
CA GLU A 45 -10.90 -13.70 8.00
C GLU A 45 -9.46 -13.25 8.25
N PRO A 46 -8.47 -14.11 8.59
CA PRO A 46 -7.09 -13.65 8.77
C PRO A 46 -6.50 -12.99 7.51
N PHE A 47 -6.84 -13.50 6.32
CA PHE A 47 -6.39 -12.93 5.05
C PHE A 47 -7.16 -11.66 4.68
N ILE A 48 -8.45 -11.59 5.03
CA ILE A 48 -9.29 -10.40 4.87
C ILE A 48 -8.80 -9.28 5.79
N ALA A 49 -8.57 -9.57 7.06
CA ALA A 49 -8.02 -8.66 8.03
C ALA A 49 -6.62 -8.17 7.62
N ALA A 50 -5.75 -9.07 7.12
CA ALA A 50 -4.44 -8.68 6.60
C ALA A 50 -4.53 -7.77 5.35
N ALA A 51 -5.47 -8.04 4.44
CA ALA A 51 -5.71 -7.21 3.27
C ALA A 51 -6.31 -5.84 3.64
N ARG A 52 -7.17 -5.79 4.66
CA ARG A 52 -7.72 -4.54 5.23
C ARG A 52 -6.67 -3.73 5.98
N ARG A 53 -5.82 -4.39 6.77
CA ARG A 53 -4.65 -3.78 7.45
C ARG A 53 -3.57 -3.32 6.49
N PHE A 54 -3.63 -3.74 5.22
CA PHE A 54 -2.83 -3.16 4.15
C PHE A 54 -3.35 -1.74 3.87
N ASN A 55 -3.05 -0.83 4.80
CA ASN A 55 -3.24 0.62 4.66
C ASN A 55 -2.75 0.98 3.26
N TYR A 56 -3.61 1.65 2.49
CA TYR A 56 -3.25 2.10 1.16
C TYR A 56 -2.02 3.00 1.25
N THR A 57 -0.86 2.42 0.96
CA THR A 57 0.38 3.16 0.83
C THR A 57 0.42 3.68 -0.59
N TYR A 58 -0.25 4.81 -0.85
CA TYR A 58 -0.05 5.55 -2.10
C TYR A 58 1.46 5.67 -2.34
N ARG A 59 1.88 5.26 -3.54
CA ARG A 59 3.27 5.28 -3.98
C ARG A 59 3.34 6.06 -5.27
N SER A 60 3.96 7.24 -5.21
CA SER A 60 4.25 8.06 -6.37
C SER A 60 5.43 7.47 -7.15
N ARG A 61 5.57 7.83 -8.43
CA ARG A 61 6.81 7.57 -9.19
C ARG A 61 7.99 8.39 -8.67
N SER A 62 7.73 9.50 -7.97
CA SER A 62 8.76 10.35 -7.38
C SER A 62 9.30 9.78 -6.06
N ARG A 63 10.62 9.52 -6.01
CA ARG A 63 11.33 9.10 -4.80
C ARG A 63 11.17 10.10 -3.66
N LYS A 64 11.19 11.40 -3.98
CA LYS A 64 11.00 12.50 -3.02
C LYS A 64 9.60 12.44 -2.40
N VAL A 65 8.56 12.28 -3.20
CA VAL A 65 7.18 12.17 -2.72
C VAL A 65 7.01 10.93 -1.83
N ASN A 66 7.58 9.79 -2.23
CA ASN A 66 7.52 8.58 -1.40
C ASN A 66 8.23 8.75 -0.05
N TRP A 67 9.35 9.48 -0.01
CA TRP A 67 10.05 9.80 1.23
C TRP A 67 9.17 10.65 2.17
N VAL A 68 8.54 11.71 1.64
CA VAL A 68 7.60 12.56 2.42
C VAL A 68 6.45 11.74 2.97
N LEU A 69 5.81 10.91 2.13
CA LEU A 69 4.71 10.04 2.55
C LEU A 69 5.14 9.02 3.61
N ALA A 70 6.39 8.56 3.60
CA ALA A 70 6.91 7.69 4.65
C ALA A 70 7.07 8.43 5.98
N GLN A 71 7.63 9.64 5.96
CA GLN A 71 7.78 10.46 7.17
C GLN A 71 6.42 10.85 7.78
N LEU A 72 5.44 11.24 6.95
CA LEU A 72 4.08 11.52 7.41
C LEU A 72 3.44 10.33 8.13
N ARG A 73 3.61 9.11 7.60
CA ARG A 73 3.08 7.89 8.22
C ARG A 73 3.76 7.59 9.57
N LYS A 74 5.07 7.80 9.66
CA LYS A 74 5.81 7.65 10.92
C LYS A 74 5.32 8.62 11.99
N SER A 75 5.19 9.90 11.63
CA SER A 75 4.66 10.92 12.54
C SER A 75 3.22 10.64 12.96
N ALA A 76 2.34 10.23 12.04
CA ALA A 76 0.97 9.86 12.36
C ALA A 76 0.86 8.62 13.27
N ALA A 77 1.87 7.73 13.24
CA ALA A 77 1.95 6.56 14.11
C ALA A 77 2.55 6.89 15.50
N GLY A 78 2.85 8.16 15.79
CA GLY A 78 3.46 8.58 17.05
C GLY A 78 4.94 8.25 17.17
N GLU A 79 5.61 7.88 16.07
CA GLU A 79 7.03 7.58 16.05
C GLU A 79 7.84 8.91 16.02
N GLU A 80 8.88 9.02 16.86
CA GLU A 80 9.75 10.20 16.88
C GLU A 80 10.53 10.33 15.56
N CYS A 81 10.11 11.28 14.73
CA CYS A 81 10.85 11.66 13.54
C CYS A 81 12.09 12.49 13.93
N ARG A 82 13.24 12.20 13.31
CA ARG A 82 14.46 12.98 13.51
C ARG A 82 14.22 14.47 13.21
N PRO A 83 14.79 15.42 13.98
CA PRO A 83 14.54 16.86 13.80
C PRO A 83 14.78 17.37 12.37
N GLN A 84 15.83 16.87 11.71
CA GLN A 84 16.13 17.22 10.31
C GLN A 84 15.05 16.73 9.33
N ALA A 85 14.49 15.54 9.58
CA ALA A 85 13.41 14.99 8.76
C ALA A 85 12.12 15.80 8.94
N GLN A 86 11.84 16.26 10.16
CA GLN A 86 10.70 17.14 10.45
C GLN A 86 10.84 18.49 9.73
N TRP A 87 12.02 19.12 9.79
CA TRP A 87 12.26 20.39 9.09
C TRP A 87 12.09 20.28 7.57
N MET A 88 12.67 19.23 6.97
CA MET A 88 12.50 18.94 5.54
C MET A 88 11.04 18.68 5.16
N LEU A 89 10.28 18.01 6.02
CA LEU A 89 8.85 17.77 5.82
C LEU A 89 8.07 19.08 5.81
N MET A 90 8.30 19.96 6.79
CA MET A 90 7.62 21.25 6.91
C MET A 90 7.88 22.15 5.70
N ASN A 91 9.13 22.22 5.24
CA ASN A 91 9.47 22.99 4.04
C ASN A 91 8.81 22.43 2.77
N PHE A 92 8.74 21.11 2.65
CA PHE A 92 8.06 20.48 1.52
C PHE A 92 6.56 20.78 1.53
N LEU A 93 5.92 20.65 2.69
CA LEU A 93 4.49 20.93 2.84
C LEU A 93 4.18 22.40 2.53
N LYS A 94 5.01 23.34 3.02
CA LYS A 94 4.87 24.76 2.75
C LYS A 94 5.00 25.07 1.25
N SER A 95 6.06 24.56 0.61
CA SER A 95 6.26 24.73 -0.84
C SER A 95 5.11 24.13 -1.66
N TRP A 96 4.60 22.97 -1.24
CA TRP A 96 3.46 22.34 -1.88
C TRP A 96 2.19 23.19 -1.74
N GLN A 97 1.89 23.69 -0.55
CA GLN A 97 0.77 24.60 -0.30
C GLN A 97 0.85 25.84 -1.19
N GLU A 98 2.01 26.50 -1.24
CA GLU A 98 2.22 27.68 -2.07
C GLU A 98 2.07 27.39 -3.58
N SER A 99 2.44 26.18 -4.03
CA SER A 99 2.25 25.77 -5.43
C SER A 99 0.79 25.51 -5.75
N VAL A 100 0.04 24.86 -4.85
CA VAL A 100 -1.39 24.60 -5.03
C VAL A 100 -2.17 25.91 -5.07
N VAL A 101 -1.89 26.84 -4.14
CA VAL A 101 -2.54 28.16 -4.11
C VAL A 101 -2.27 28.94 -5.40
N ARG A 102 -1.02 28.94 -5.90
CA ARG A 102 -0.70 29.58 -7.19
C ARG A 102 -1.47 28.97 -8.35
N ASN A 103 -1.48 27.63 -8.47
CA ASN A 103 -2.20 26.95 -9.55
C ASN A 103 -3.72 27.22 -9.48
N LEU A 104 -4.31 27.34 -8.28
CA LEU A 104 -5.72 27.68 -8.12
C LEU A 104 -6.02 29.11 -8.58
N LEU A 105 -5.15 30.07 -8.26
CA LEU A 105 -5.28 31.47 -8.69
C LEU A 105 -5.09 31.63 -10.21
N ASP A 106 -4.17 30.86 -10.81
CA ASP A 106 -3.94 30.85 -12.26
C ASP A 106 -5.13 30.25 -13.02
N LEU A 107 -5.83 29.27 -12.43
CA LEU A 107 -7.06 28.71 -13.00
C LEU A 107 -8.21 29.72 -13.00
N ASP A 108 -8.31 30.56 -11.97
CA ASP A 108 -9.33 31.61 -11.82
C ASP A 108 -9.11 32.77 -12.81
N HIS A 109 -7.85 33.08 -13.13
CA HIS A 109 -7.50 34.10 -14.15
C HIS A 109 -7.75 33.65 -15.60
N ASN A 110 -7.75 32.34 -15.87
CA ASN A 110 -7.98 31.80 -17.22
C ASN A 110 -9.46 31.49 -17.51
N GLN A 111 -10.38 31.86 -16.62
CA GLN A 111 -11.83 31.73 -16.82
C GLN A 111 -12.56 33.07 -17.02
N ASN A 112 -11.83 34.20 -16.98
CA ASN A 112 -12.31 35.54 -17.37
C ASN A 112 -11.69 35.96 -18.71
#